data_AF-A0A4R0JKJ1-F1
#
_entry.id   AF-A0A4R0JKJ1-F1
#
_cell.length_a   1.000
_cell.length_b   1.000
_cell.length_c   1.000
_cell.angle_alpha   90.00
_cell.angle_beta   90.00
_cell.angle_gamma   90.00
#
_symmetry.space_group_name_H-M   'P 1'
#
loop_
_entity.id
_entity.type
_entity.pdbx_description
1 polymer ?
#
loop_
_entity_poly.entity_id
_entity_poly.type
_entity_poly.pdbx_seq_one_letter_code
_entity_poly.pdbx_strand_id
1 'polypeptide(L)'
;MSEETPRIVVTVAAPAEAVWDALRNKDKIRHWHGWEYEGTQGGLEEEIDLIYFTKVDDSQVGTLVLGDGDRFVVEPVEGGSRITLTRSPRGANPDWEAYYDDITEGWTTFVNQLKFALEQHPDDERRTLFYVGTGAASLTDELGVDIRPAGTSYELDLVGEAVKGEVLYTSEHQVGLTVDAWGNGLLVLSYIPPGELKPEGSAMAILSLYGDVDRDALDARWKTWWETHYVPASLPGT
;
A
#
# COMPACT_ATOMS: atom_id res chain seq x y z
N MET A 1 25.92 18.99 1.11
CA MET A 1 24.69 18.85 0.31
C MET A 1 23.72 18.14 1.23
N SER A 2 22.66 18.77 1.73
CA SER A 2 21.68 18.01 2.51
C SER A 2 20.94 17.13 1.53
N GLU A 3 21.23 15.83 1.55
CA GLU A 3 20.46 14.85 0.79
C GLU A 3 19.05 14.86 1.38
N GLU A 4 18.12 15.44 0.64
CA GLU A 4 16.71 15.47 1.01
C GLU A 4 16.19 14.04 0.84
N THR A 5 15.96 13.34 1.95
CA THR A 5 15.46 11.98 1.91
C THR A 5 14.02 11.96 1.41
N PRO A 6 13.55 10.87 0.76
CA PRO A 6 12.19 10.81 0.24
C PRO A 6 11.14 11.12 1.32
N ARG A 7 10.13 11.89 0.91
CA ARG A 7 9.00 12.28 1.76
C ARG A 7 7.70 11.92 1.08
N ILE A 8 6.90 11.12 1.77
CA ILE A 8 5.53 10.77 1.39
C ILE A 8 4.60 11.61 2.26
N VAL A 9 3.74 12.41 1.62
CA VAL A 9 2.84 13.34 2.33
C VAL A 9 1.41 13.10 1.87
N VAL A 10 0.53 12.82 2.82
CA VAL A 10 -0.88 12.54 2.57
C VAL A 10 -1.74 13.34 3.54
N THR A 11 -2.82 13.94 3.03
CA THR A 11 -3.84 14.60 3.86
C THR A 11 -5.03 13.66 4.01
N VAL A 12 -5.46 13.45 5.25
CA VAL A 12 -6.54 12.56 5.63
C VAL A 12 -7.67 13.38 6.27
N ALA A 13 -8.91 13.14 5.88
CA ALA A 13 -10.12 13.74 6.43
C ALA A 13 -10.52 13.08 7.77
N ALA A 14 -9.55 12.92 8.66
CA ALA A 14 -9.70 12.36 10.00
C ALA A 14 -8.92 13.21 11.02
N PRO A 15 -9.38 13.28 12.29
CA PRO A 15 -8.66 14.00 13.34
C PRO A 15 -7.32 13.35 13.67
N ALA A 16 -6.36 14.13 14.19
CA ALA A 16 -5.00 13.68 14.41
C ALA A 16 -4.94 12.54 15.44
N GLU A 17 -5.86 12.54 16.39
CA GLU A 17 -6.03 11.49 17.39
C GLU A 17 -6.44 10.15 16.75
N ALA A 18 -7.31 10.17 15.74
CA ALA A 18 -7.71 8.95 15.04
C ALA A 18 -6.57 8.39 14.18
N VAL A 19 -5.81 9.26 13.52
CA VAL A 19 -4.59 8.88 12.79
C VAL A 19 -3.57 8.27 13.76
N TRP A 20 -3.34 8.92 14.90
CA TRP A 20 -2.39 8.44 15.90
C TRP A 20 -2.81 7.09 16.48
N ASP A 21 -4.10 6.90 16.78
CA ASP A 21 -4.64 5.61 17.20
C ASP A 21 -4.43 4.54 16.11
N ALA A 22 -4.65 4.85 14.84
CA ALA A 22 -4.39 3.92 13.74
C ALA A 22 -2.91 3.56 13.54
N LEU A 23 -1.96 4.38 14.02
CA LEU A 23 -0.52 4.11 14.01
C LEU A 23 -0.02 3.34 15.25
N ARG A 24 -0.80 3.30 16.33
CA ARG A 24 -0.38 2.72 17.62
C ARG A 24 -1.26 1.56 18.10
N ASN A 25 -2.44 1.37 17.51
CA ASN A 25 -3.34 0.27 17.83
C ASN A 25 -3.15 -0.88 16.84
N LYS A 26 -2.64 -2.03 17.32
CA LYS A 26 -2.33 -3.21 16.50
C LYS A 26 -3.53 -3.68 15.66
N ASP A 27 -4.73 -3.68 16.25
CA ASP A 27 -5.93 -4.14 15.56
C ASP A 27 -6.24 -3.21 14.38
N LYS A 28 -6.11 -1.90 14.57
CA LYS A 28 -6.25 -0.92 13.48
C LYS A 28 -5.15 -1.02 12.43
N ILE A 29 -3.90 -1.27 12.85
CA ILE A 29 -2.78 -1.42 11.91
C ILE A 29 -3.03 -2.58 10.94
N ARG A 30 -3.58 -3.71 11.41
CA ARG A 30 -3.95 -4.84 10.54
C ARG A 30 -4.93 -4.44 9.42
N HIS A 31 -5.73 -3.40 9.64
CA HIS A 31 -6.73 -2.95 8.68
C HIS A 31 -6.20 -1.99 7.60
N TRP A 32 -4.93 -1.58 7.64
CA TRP A 32 -4.33 -0.73 6.60
C TRP A 32 -2.88 -1.09 6.21
N HIS A 33 -2.09 -1.72 7.06
CA HIS A 33 -0.69 -2.07 6.78
C HIS A 33 -0.57 -3.38 6.02
N GLY A 34 0.31 -3.46 5.02
CA GLY A 34 0.63 -4.72 4.35
C GLY A 34 -0.57 -5.42 3.69
N TRP A 35 -0.48 -6.74 3.63
CA TRP A 35 -1.49 -7.70 3.18
C TRP A 35 -1.48 -8.95 4.07
N GLU A 36 -2.53 -9.75 4.00
CA GLU A 36 -2.66 -11.01 4.72
C GLU A 36 -1.72 -12.06 4.12
N TYR A 37 -0.82 -12.59 4.93
CA TYR A 37 0.00 -13.74 4.60
C TYR A 37 0.36 -14.53 5.87
N GLU A 38 0.61 -15.82 5.68
CA GLU A 38 1.17 -16.71 6.69
C GLU A 38 2.31 -17.51 6.06
N GLY A 39 3.44 -17.58 6.75
CA GLY A 39 4.63 -18.27 6.28
C GLY A 39 5.45 -18.88 7.41
N THR A 40 6.47 -19.64 7.04
CA THR A 40 7.38 -20.25 8.04
C THR A 40 8.28 -19.23 8.74
N GLN A 41 8.37 -18.01 8.20
CA GLN A 41 9.17 -16.90 8.73
C GLN A 41 8.32 -15.86 9.50
N GLY A 42 7.00 -16.06 9.60
CA GLY A 42 6.06 -15.16 10.25
C GLY A 42 4.83 -14.88 9.38
N GLY A 43 3.97 -13.99 9.86
CA GLY A 43 2.85 -13.42 9.12
C GLY A 43 2.73 -11.92 9.36
N LEU A 44 1.61 -11.36 8.92
CA LEU A 44 1.32 -9.92 9.05
C LEU A 44 1.43 -9.42 10.51
N GLU A 45 1.07 -10.24 11.49
CA GLU A 45 1.13 -9.84 12.90
C GLU A 45 2.57 -9.63 13.39
N GLU A 46 3.47 -10.55 13.08
CA GLU A 46 4.89 -10.42 13.42
C GLU A 46 5.54 -9.23 12.71
N GLU A 47 5.16 -8.97 11.46
CA GLU A 47 5.62 -7.80 10.71
C GLU A 47 5.17 -6.49 11.38
N ILE A 48 3.90 -6.39 11.77
CA ILE A 48 3.37 -5.23 12.49
C ILE A 48 4.15 -4.99 13.79
N ASP A 49 4.42 -6.04 14.55
CA ASP A 49 5.19 -5.96 15.79
C ASP A 49 6.63 -5.51 15.56
N LEU A 50 7.26 -6.01 14.51
CA LEU A 50 8.61 -5.63 14.13
C LEU A 50 8.69 -4.16 13.70
N ILE A 51 7.77 -3.70 12.86
CA ILE A 51 7.84 -2.35 12.29
C ILE A 51 7.40 -1.29 13.30
N TYR A 52 6.22 -1.47 13.92
CA TYR A 52 5.56 -0.39 14.68
C TYR A 52 5.78 -0.47 16.19
N PHE A 53 6.35 -1.56 16.73
CA PHE A 53 6.49 -1.74 18.17
C PHE A 53 7.90 -2.13 18.62
N THR A 54 8.75 -2.58 17.70
CA THR A 54 10.13 -2.96 18.02
C THR A 54 11.09 -1.80 17.76
N LYS A 55 11.81 -1.35 18.80
CA LYS A 55 12.80 -0.27 18.73
C LYS A 55 12.28 1.07 18.19
N VAL A 56 11.01 1.38 18.44
CA VAL A 56 10.40 2.65 18.06
C VAL A 56 10.62 3.74 19.12
N ASP A 57 10.60 4.99 18.69
CA ASP A 57 10.58 6.18 19.56
C ASP A 57 9.37 7.06 19.23
N ASP A 58 8.45 7.18 20.18
CA ASP A 58 7.27 8.03 20.14
C ASP A 58 7.25 9.05 21.30
N SER A 59 8.42 9.39 21.84
CA SER A 59 8.56 10.32 22.96
C SER A 59 8.14 11.77 22.63
N GLN A 60 8.16 12.13 21.34
CA GLN A 60 7.68 13.41 20.85
C GLN A 60 6.22 13.28 20.38
N VAL A 61 5.35 14.13 20.92
CA VAL A 61 3.93 14.18 20.55
C VAL A 61 3.77 14.36 19.03
N GLY A 62 2.98 13.49 18.41
CA GLY A 62 2.69 13.52 16.97
C GLY A 62 3.81 12.97 16.09
N THR A 63 4.89 12.43 16.67
CA THR A 63 6.03 11.88 15.93
C THR A 63 6.26 10.42 16.33
N LEU A 64 6.36 9.53 15.34
CA LEU A 64 6.77 8.14 15.52
C LEU A 64 8.01 7.88 14.66
N VAL A 65 9.13 7.52 15.29
CA VAL A 65 10.35 7.07 14.62
C VAL A 65 10.43 5.56 14.71
N LEU A 66 10.56 4.90 13.56
CA LEU A 66 10.65 3.44 13.44
C LEU A 66 12.08 2.95 13.68
N GLY A 67 12.25 1.63 13.87
CA GLY A 67 13.54 1.02 14.17
C GLY A 67 14.60 1.15 13.06
N ASP A 68 14.17 1.40 11.82
CA ASP A 68 15.03 1.70 10.65
C ASP A 68 15.32 3.20 10.47
N GLY A 69 14.76 4.04 11.34
CA GLY A 69 14.90 5.50 11.31
C GLY A 69 13.87 6.23 10.45
N ASP A 70 12.95 5.52 9.79
CA ASP A 70 11.83 6.15 9.09
C ASP A 70 10.95 6.89 10.11
N ARG A 71 10.44 8.07 9.73
CA ARG A 71 9.74 8.95 10.66
C ARG A 71 8.38 9.37 10.15
N PHE A 72 7.34 9.01 10.90
CA PHE A 72 6.01 9.58 10.78
C PHE A 72 5.87 10.86 11.60
N VAL A 73 5.23 11.86 11.02
CA VAL A 73 4.77 13.07 11.70
C VAL A 73 3.30 13.28 11.34
N VAL A 74 2.46 13.47 12.36
CA VAL A 74 1.02 13.71 12.23
C VAL A 74 0.72 15.11 12.75
N GLU A 75 0.18 15.96 11.88
CA GLU A 75 -0.15 17.35 12.20
C GLU A 75 -1.62 17.63 11.89
N PRO A 76 -2.38 18.29 12.80
CA PRO A 76 -3.72 18.75 12.48
C PRO A 76 -3.65 19.82 11.38
N VAL A 77 -4.57 19.75 10.42
CA VAL A 77 -4.74 20.75 9.35
C VAL A 77 -6.23 21.07 9.20
N GLU A 78 -6.55 22.10 8.42
CA GLU A 78 -7.95 22.35 8.07
C GLU A 78 -8.56 21.14 7.34
N GLY A 79 -9.71 20.66 7.82
CA GLY A 79 -10.40 19.51 7.23
C GLY A 79 -9.90 18.14 7.68
N GLY A 80 -8.87 18.04 8.54
CA GLY A 80 -8.40 16.76 9.06
C GLY A 80 -6.95 16.81 9.55
N SER A 81 -6.12 15.91 9.05
CA SER A 81 -4.72 15.76 9.47
C SER A 81 -3.80 15.52 8.29
N ARG A 82 -2.55 15.96 8.41
CA ARG A 82 -1.48 15.66 7.47
C ARG A 82 -0.55 14.61 8.08
N ILE A 83 -0.31 13.56 7.32
CA ILE A 83 0.69 12.52 7.61
C ILE A 83 1.89 12.80 6.72
N THR A 84 3.07 12.94 7.33
CA THR A 84 4.35 12.99 6.62
C THR A 84 5.18 11.80 7.06
N LEU A 85 5.49 10.89 6.13
CA LEU A 85 6.51 9.87 6.31
C LEU A 85 7.80 10.35 5.63
N THR A 86 8.89 10.42 6.39
CA THR A 86 10.23 10.75 5.89
C THR A 86 11.10 9.53 6.00
N ARG A 87 11.65 9.06 4.88
CA ARG A 87 12.57 7.93 4.86
C ARG A 87 13.86 8.27 5.58
N SER A 88 14.47 7.29 6.24
CA SER A 88 15.82 7.39 6.76
C SER A 88 16.81 7.58 5.61
N PRO A 89 17.95 8.25 5.83
CA PRO A 89 18.97 8.39 4.80
C PRO A 89 19.45 7.03 4.30
N ARG A 90 19.80 6.99 3.02
CA ARG A 90 20.47 5.83 2.40
C ARG A 90 21.66 5.39 3.27
N GLY A 91 21.71 4.09 3.52
CA GLY A 91 22.73 3.48 4.36
C GLY A 91 24.03 3.27 3.59
N ALA A 92 25.06 2.82 4.30
CA ALA A 92 26.31 2.41 3.65
C ALA A 92 26.30 0.94 3.19
N ASN A 93 25.22 0.19 3.43
CA ASN A 93 25.14 -1.23 3.09
C ASN A 93 24.54 -1.40 1.68
N PRO A 94 25.34 -1.85 0.69
CA PRO A 94 24.90 -1.98 -0.70
C PRO A 94 23.68 -2.90 -0.90
N ASP A 95 23.54 -3.93 -0.05
CA ASP A 95 22.42 -4.86 -0.15
C ASP A 95 21.09 -4.19 0.19
N TRP A 96 21.09 -3.27 1.16
CA TRP A 96 19.90 -2.49 1.52
C TRP A 96 19.65 -1.33 0.56
N GLU A 97 20.70 -0.78 -0.04
CA GLU A 97 20.59 0.27 -1.05
C GLU A 97 19.79 -0.18 -2.27
N ALA A 98 19.94 -1.44 -2.68
CA ALA A 98 19.22 -2.02 -3.81
C ALA A 98 17.69 -2.11 -3.59
N TYR A 99 17.24 -2.18 -2.33
CA TYR A 99 15.82 -2.25 -1.97
C TYR A 99 15.23 -0.91 -1.52
N TYR A 100 16.04 0.15 -1.42
CA TYR A 100 15.60 1.41 -0.82
C TYR A 100 14.40 2.03 -1.55
N ASP A 101 14.42 2.00 -2.89
CA ASP A 101 13.33 2.51 -3.72
C ASP A 101 12.09 1.62 -3.63
N ASP A 102 12.26 0.30 -3.61
CA ASP A 102 11.16 -0.66 -3.40
C ASP A 102 10.48 -0.46 -2.04
N ILE A 103 11.25 -0.22 -0.98
CA ILE A 103 10.68 0.09 0.35
C ILE A 103 9.96 1.44 0.31
N THR A 104 10.44 2.41 -0.47
CA THR A 104 9.79 3.72 -0.61
C THR A 104 8.44 3.58 -1.33
N GLU A 105 8.38 2.72 -2.34
CA GLU A 105 7.12 2.36 -3.00
C GLU A 105 6.17 1.64 -2.03
N GLY A 106 6.66 0.68 -1.24
CA GLY A 106 5.86 0.02 -0.19
C GLY A 106 5.26 1.01 0.81
N TRP A 107 6.04 1.99 1.28
CA TRP A 107 5.52 3.04 2.14
C TRP A 107 4.48 3.93 1.46
N THR A 108 4.67 4.25 0.17
CA THR A 108 3.67 5.00 -0.60
C THR A 108 2.34 4.24 -0.63
N THR A 109 2.38 2.93 -0.84
CA THR A 109 1.18 2.07 -0.74
C THR A 109 0.57 2.16 0.66
N PHE A 110 1.34 1.88 1.72
CA PHE A 110 0.81 1.76 3.08
C PHE A 110 0.20 3.07 3.61
N VAL A 111 0.82 4.21 3.34
CA VAL A 111 0.29 5.51 3.78
C VAL A 111 -1.01 5.86 3.06
N ASN A 112 -1.16 5.48 1.79
CA ASN A 112 -2.43 5.67 1.07
C ASN A 112 -3.51 4.67 1.54
N GLN A 113 -3.14 3.43 1.86
CA GLN A 113 -4.07 2.48 2.50
C GLN A 113 -4.54 2.98 3.86
N LEU A 114 -3.67 3.62 4.66
CA LEU A 114 -4.02 4.25 5.93
C LEU A 114 -5.05 5.38 5.72
N LYS A 115 -4.82 6.27 4.74
CA LYS A 115 -5.79 7.32 4.37
C LYS A 115 -7.14 6.70 4.04
N PHE A 116 -7.15 5.69 3.18
CA PHE A 116 -8.36 5.05 2.72
C PHE A 116 -9.13 4.39 3.86
N ALA A 117 -8.45 3.61 4.71
CA ALA A 117 -9.05 2.97 5.87
C ALA A 117 -9.66 4.01 6.82
N LEU A 118 -8.95 5.09 7.14
CA LEU A 118 -9.46 6.14 8.03
C LEU A 118 -10.67 6.91 7.47
N GLU A 119 -10.74 7.10 6.15
CA GLU A 119 -11.79 7.91 5.52
C GLU A 119 -13.04 7.11 5.16
N GLN A 120 -12.89 5.84 4.79
CA GLN A 120 -13.98 5.02 4.27
C GLN A 120 -14.36 3.86 5.19
N HIS A 121 -13.40 3.33 5.96
CA HIS A 121 -13.53 2.07 6.71
C HIS A 121 -12.88 2.14 8.12
N PRO A 122 -13.17 3.17 8.94
CA PRO A 122 -12.39 3.44 10.15
C PRO A 122 -12.48 2.33 11.22
N ASP A 123 -13.55 1.55 11.19
CA ASP A 123 -13.84 0.48 12.15
C ASP A 123 -14.13 -0.88 11.46
N ASP A 124 -13.98 -0.95 10.13
CA ASP A 124 -14.27 -2.19 9.39
C ASP A 124 -13.03 -3.08 9.30
N GLU A 125 -13.25 -4.39 9.42
CA GLU A 125 -12.20 -5.38 9.19
C GLU A 125 -11.85 -5.44 7.70
N ARG A 126 -10.56 -5.26 7.39
CA ARG A 126 -10.01 -5.42 6.04
C ARG A 126 -9.49 -6.84 5.83
N ARG A 127 -9.92 -7.46 4.74
CA ARG A 127 -9.32 -8.66 4.16
C ARG A 127 -8.58 -8.31 2.88
N THR A 128 -7.61 -9.12 2.46
CA THR A 128 -6.78 -8.82 1.29
C THR A 128 -6.54 -10.00 0.38
N LEU A 129 -6.29 -9.68 -0.89
CA LEU A 129 -5.65 -10.55 -1.87
C LEU A 129 -4.40 -9.84 -2.39
N PHE A 130 -3.33 -10.60 -2.59
CA PHE A 130 -2.04 -10.07 -2.96
C PHE A 130 -1.45 -10.84 -4.13
N TYR A 131 -1.01 -10.10 -5.14
CA TYR A 131 -0.40 -10.65 -6.33
C TYR A 131 0.89 -9.90 -6.65
N VAL A 132 1.94 -10.66 -6.98
CA VAL A 132 3.22 -10.11 -7.38
C VAL A 132 3.83 -10.98 -8.49
N GLY A 133 4.55 -10.34 -9.39
CA GLY A 133 5.15 -11.02 -10.52
C GLY A 133 6.04 -10.10 -11.34
N THR A 134 6.65 -10.68 -12.36
CA THR A 134 7.44 -9.96 -13.36
C THR A 134 6.74 -10.01 -14.71
N GLY A 135 6.92 -8.97 -15.52
CA GLY A 135 6.29 -8.81 -16.81
C GLY A 135 6.61 -7.46 -17.43
N ALA A 136 6.62 -7.40 -18.75
CA ALA A 136 6.96 -6.19 -19.49
C ALA A 136 5.77 -5.24 -19.72
N ALA A 137 4.54 -5.66 -19.40
CA ALA A 137 3.32 -4.89 -19.59
C ALA A 137 2.81 -4.29 -18.29
N SER A 138 2.39 -3.02 -18.34
CA SER A 138 1.80 -2.33 -17.20
C SER A 138 0.46 -2.95 -16.83
N LEU A 139 0.21 -3.12 -15.52
CA LEU A 139 -1.08 -3.57 -15.01
C LEU A 139 -2.23 -2.65 -15.45
N THR A 140 -1.97 -1.34 -15.52
CA THR A 140 -2.99 -0.38 -15.96
C THR A 140 -3.37 -0.58 -17.42
N ASP A 141 -2.41 -0.93 -18.28
CA ASP A 141 -2.67 -1.18 -19.70
C ASP A 141 -3.44 -2.49 -19.88
N GLU A 142 -3.02 -3.55 -19.19
CA GLU A 142 -3.65 -4.88 -19.24
C GLU A 142 -5.09 -4.86 -18.69
N LEU A 143 -5.36 -4.03 -17.69
CA LEU A 143 -6.70 -3.85 -17.09
C LEU A 143 -7.52 -2.72 -17.75
N GLY A 144 -6.97 -2.02 -18.74
CA GLY A 144 -7.63 -0.89 -19.39
C GLY A 144 -7.90 0.30 -18.47
N VAL A 145 -7.12 0.45 -17.40
CA VAL A 145 -7.18 1.57 -16.45
C VAL A 145 -6.55 2.80 -17.08
N ASP A 146 -7.38 3.77 -17.38
CA ASP A 146 -6.95 5.12 -17.76
C ASP A 146 -6.53 5.91 -16.52
N ILE A 147 -5.25 6.23 -16.39
CA ILE A 147 -4.71 6.94 -15.22
C ILE A 147 -5.21 8.39 -15.24
N ARG A 148 -6.15 8.69 -14.34
CA ARG A 148 -6.75 10.01 -14.17
C ARG A 148 -6.38 10.62 -12.83
N PRO A 149 -6.52 11.95 -12.65
CA PRO A 149 -6.30 12.59 -11.36
C PRO A 149 -7.19 12.01 -10.25
N ALA A 150 -6.69 12.03 -9.01
CA ALA A 150 -7.45 11.62 -7.83
C ALA A 150 -8.82 12.35 -7.74
N GLY A 151 -9.84 11.63 -7.27
CA GLY A 151 -11.24 12.06 -7.22
C GLY A 151 -12.00 11.91 -8.55
N THR A 152 -11.37 11.37 -9.60
CA THR A 152 -12.06 11.12 -10.87
C THR A 152 -12.78 9.78 -10.82
N SER A 153 -14.08 9.79 -11.09
CA SER A 153 -14.87 8.55 -11.17
C SER A 153 -14.57 7.75 -12.45
N TYR A 154 -14.72 6.43 -12.35
CA TYR A 154 -14.56 5.50 -13.47
C TYR A 154 -15.63 4.38 -13.43
N GLU A 155 -15.81 3.73 -14.58
CA GLU A 155 -16.51 2.46 -14.71
C GLU A 155 -15.64 1.55 -15.61
N LEU A 156 -15.33 0.34 -15.15
CA LEU A 156 -14.41 -0.58 -15.83
C LEU A 156 -14.88 -2.04 -15.66
N ASP A 157 -14.36 -2.93 -16.50
CA ASP A 157 -14.42 -4.37 -16.26
C ASP A 157 -13.05 -4.79 -15.67
N LEU A 158 -13.03 -5.18 -14.40
CA LEU A 158 -11.83 -5.69 -13.74
C LEU A 158 -11.91 -7.22 -13.68
N VAL A 159 -11.16 -7.88 -14.55
CA VAL A 159 -11.03 -9.36 -14.55
C VAL A 159 -12.41 -10.05 -14.64
N GLY A 160 -13.27 -9.58 -15.54
CA GLY A 160 -14.61 -10.14 -15.78
C GLY A 160 -15.67 -9.68 -14.77
N GLU A 161 -15.41 -8.59 -14.03
CA GLU A 161 -16.36 -7.96 -13.11
C GLU A 161 -16.54 -6.49 -13.45
N ALA A 162 -17.77 -6.08 -13.77
CA ALA A 162 -18.10 -4.68 -13.95
C ALA A 162 -18.09 -3.97 -12.59
N VAL A 163 -17.23 -2.96 -12.47
CA VAL A 163 -17.04 -2.19 -11.25
C VAL A 163 -17.10 -0.70 -11.49
N LYS A 164 -17.32 0.06 -10.42
CA LYS A 164 -17.25 1.52 -10.40
C LYS A 164 -16.45 1.99 -9.20
N GLY A 165 -15.96 3.21 -9.30
CA GLY A 165 -15.31 3.86 -8.18
C GLY A 165 -14.63 5.14 -8.61
N GLU A 166 -13.61 5.51 -7.85
CA GLU A 166 -12.84 6.73 -8.06
C GLU A 166 -11.35 6.45 -7.95
N VAL A 167 -10.56 7.22 -8.69
CA VAL A 167 -9.11 7.22 -8.46
C VAL A 167 -8.83 7.82 -7.09
N LEU A 168 -8.27 7.03 -6.18
CA LEU A 168 -7.90 7.49 -4.84
C LEU A 168 -6.59 8.31 -4.89
N TYR A 169 -5.58 7.79 -5.59
CA TYR A 169 -4.28 8.43 -5.74
C TYR A 169 -3.56 7.93 -6.99
N THR A 170 -2.58 8.72 -7.44
CA THR A 170 -1.62 8.36 -8.49
C THR A 170 -0.23 8.75 -8.02
N SER A 171 0.76 7.88 -8.21
CA SER A 171 2.20 8.18 -8.10
C SER A 171 2.91 7.86 -9.42
N GLU A 172 4.24 7.94 -9.43
CA GLU A 172 5.03 7.55 -10.60
C GLU A 172 4.87 6.07 -10.97
N HIS A 173 4.77 5.20 -9.97
CA HIS A 173 4.75 3.75 -10.14
C HIS A 173 3.45 3.09 -9.71
N GLN A 174 2.50 3.83 -9.14
CA GLN A 174 1.30 3.26 -8.54
C GLN A 174 0.03 4.04 -8.84
N VAL A 175 -1.10 3.34 -8.87
CA VAL A 175 -2.44 3.92 -8.83
C VAL A 175 -3.29 3.18 -7.80
N GLY A 176 -4.04 3.95 -7.01
CA GLY A 176 -5.06 3.42 -6.11
C GLY A 176 -6.46 3.74 -6.64
N LEU A 177 -7.34 2.74 -6.67
CA LEU A 177 -8.72 2.83 -7.18
C LEU A 177 -9.69 2.31 -6.12
N THR A 178 -10.73 3.06 -5.78
CA THR A 178 -11.82 2.51 -4.96
C THR A 178 -12.68 1.60 -5.81
N VAL A 179 -13.22 0.52 -5.24
CA VAL A 179 -13.99 -0.49 -5.98
C VAL A 179 -15.29 -0.83 -5.25
N ASP A 180 -16.41 -0.37 -5.80
CA ASP A 180 -17.74 -0.51 -5.19
C ASP A 180 -18.13 -1.98 -4.92
N ALA A 181 -17.86 -2.86 -5.87
CA ALA A 181 -18.18 -4.28 -5.80
C ALA A 181 -17.46 -5.05 -4.67
N TRP A 182 -16.40 -4.48 -4.09
CA TRP A 182 -15.56 -5.14 -3.08
C TRP A 182 -15.84 -4.63 -1.66
N GLY A 183 -17.10 -4.28 -1.40
CA GLY A 183 -17.50 -3.62 -0.16
C GLY A 183 -16.99 -2.19 -0.08
N ASN A 184 -16.96 -1.49 -1.23
CA ASN A 184 -16.27 -0.21 -1.42
C ASN A 184 -14.75 -0.28 -1.17
N GLY A 185 -14.13 -1.42 -1.47
CA GLY A 185 -12.72 -1.70 -1.23
C GLY A 185 -11.72 -0.87 -2.05
N LEU A 186 -10.46 -1.27 -2.01
CA LEU A 186 -9.35 -0.57 -2.66
C LEU A 186 -8.51 -1.54 -3.52
N LEU A 187 -8.30 -1.19 -4.79
CA LEU A 187 -7.30 -1.80 -5.66
C LEU A 187 -6.06 -0.90 -5.70
N VAL A 188 -4.90 -1.41 -5.30
CA VAL A 188 -3.61 -0.78 -5.57
C VAL A 188 -2.92 -1.56 -6.69
N LEU A 189 -2.56 -0.87 -7.76
CA LEU A 189 -1.73 -1.41 -8.84
C LEU A 189 -0.37 -0.70 -8.80
N SER A 190 0.70 -1.46 -8.77
CA SER A 190 2.08 -0.96 -8.82
C SER A 190 2.84 -1.63 -9.94
N TYR A 191 3.56 -0.84 -10.73
CA TYR A 191 4.33 -1.33 -11.85
C TYR A 191 5.65 -0.55 -12.01
N ILE A 192 6.74 -1.30 -12.09
CA ILE A 192 8.07 -0.80 -12.45
C ILE A 192 8.45 -1.47 -13.78
N PRO A 193 8.69 -0.71 -14.85
CA PRO A 193 9.06 -1.28 -16.14
C PRO A 193 10.43 -1.95 -16.09
N PRO A 194 10.71 -2.87 -17.05
CA PRO A 194 12.05 -3.42 -17.25
C PRO A 194 13.15 -2.36 -17.29
N GLY A 195 14.21 -2.56 -16.52
CA GLY A 195 15.34 -1.65 -16.40
C GLY A 195 16.59 -2.32 -15.84
N GLU A 196 17.65 -1.54 -15.61
CA GLU A 196 18.96 -2.09 -15.16
C GLU A 196 18.85 -2.87 -13.83
N LEU A 197 18.09 -2.34 -12.87
CA LEU A 197 17.89 -2.98 -11.56
C LEU A 197 16.84 -4.10 -11.58
N LYS A 198 15.87 -4.00 -12.50
CA LYS A 198 14.76 -4.96 -12.64
C LYS A 198 14.62 -5.37 -14.10
N PRO A 199 15.44 -6.31 -14.62
CA PRO A 199 15.47 -6.65 -16.04
C PRO A 199 14.14 -7.15 -16.60
N GLU A 200 13.32 -7.79 -15.75
CA GLU A 200 12.01 -8.35 -16.13
C GLU A 200 10.83 -7.45 -15.68
N GLY A 201 11.12 -6.26 -15.15
CA GLY A 201 10.13 -5.39 -14.51
C GLY A 201 9.59 -5.98 -13.21
N SER A 202 8.61 -5.31 -12.62
CA SER A 202 7.91 -5.74 -11.40
C SER A 202 6.47 -5.25 -11.44
N ALA A 203 5.53 -6.15 -11.18
CA ALA A 203 4.11 -5.88 -11.09
C ALA A 203 3.58 -6.36 -9.74
N MET A 204 2.73 -5.56 -9.11
CA MET A 204 2.09 -5.88 -7.85
C MET A 204 0.64 -5.38 -7.85
N ALA A 205 -0.28 -6.20 -7.37
CA ALA A 205 -1.66 -5.81 -7.09
C ALA A 205 -2.05 -6.19 -5.65
N ILE A 206 -2.61 -5.23 -4.92
CA ILE A 206 -3.24 -5.46 -3.62
C ILE A 206 -4.72 -5.12 -3.73
N LEU A 207 -5.57 -6.07 -3.38
CA LEU A 207 -7.01 -5.88 -3.28
C LEU A 207 -7.37 -5.85 -1.81
N SER A 208 -7.93 -4.75 -1.32
CA SER A 208 -8.52 -4.61 0.00
C SER A 208 -10.02 -4.80 -0.10
N LEU A 209 -10.57 -5.73 0.68
CA LEU A 209 -11.95 -6.17 0.64
C LEU A 209 -12.60 -5.95 2.01
N TYR A 210 -13.86 -5.52 2.00
CA TYR A 210 -14.64 -5.26 3.22
C TYR A 210 -16.02 -5.93 3.15
N GLY A 211 -16.60 -6.23 4.30
CA GLY A 211 -17.91 -6.88 4.39
C GLY A 211 -17.96 -8.27 3.74
N ASP A 212 -19.13 -8.67 3.24
CA ASP A 212 -19.46 -10.03 2.81
C ASP A 212 -19.01 -10.40 1.38
N VAL A 213 -17.90 -9.83 0.89
CA VAL A 213 -17.34 -10.20 -0.42
C VAL A 213 -16.89 -11.66 -0.43
N ASP A 214 -17.24 -12.39 -1.49
CA ASP A 214 -16.75 -13.75 -1.75
C ASP A 214 -15.29 -13.70 -2.19
N ARG A 215 -14.40 -13.72 -1.19
CA ARG A 215 -12.95 -13.62 -1.35
C ARG A 215 -12.38 -14.77 -2.19
N ASP A 216 -12.88 -15.99 -2.01
CA ASP A 216 -12.34 -17.17 -2.68
C ASP A 216 -12.69 -17.17 -4.17
N ALA A 217 -13.92 -16.77 -4.52
CA ALA A 217 -14.31 -16.60 -5.92
C ALA A 217 -13.53 -15.46 -6.60
N LEU A 218 -13.29 -14.35 -5.88
CA LEU A 218 -12.47 -13.25 -6.38
C LEU A 218 -11.00 -13.67 -6.58
N ASP A 219 -10.42 -14.38 -5.61
CA ASP A 219 -9.07 -14.93 -5.68
C ASP A 219 -8.89 -15.86 -6.88
N ALA A 220 -9.81 -16.82 -7.07
CA ALA A 220 -9.74 -17.75 -8.19
C ALA A 220 -9.73 -17.04 -9.56
N ARG A 221 -10.54 -15.98 -9.72
CA ARG A 221 -10.57 -15.17 -10.96
C ARG A 221 -9.26 -14.42 -11.17
N TRP A 222 -8.83 -13.68 -10.16
CA TRP A 222 -7.62 -12.86 -10.24
C TRP A 222 -6.37 -13.69 -10.42
N LYS A 223 -6.25 -14.83 -9.73
CA LYS A 223 -5.14 -15.76 -9.90
C LYS A 223 -5.05 -16.31 -11.32
N THR A 224 -6.17 -16.75 -11.88
CA THR A 224 -6.23 -17.27 -13.26
C THR A 224 -5.78 -16.20 -14.28
N TRP A 225 -6.24 -14.97 -14.08
CA TRP A 225 -5.80 -13.85 -14.90
C TRP A 225 -4.32 -13.56 -14.70
N TRP A 226 -3.85 -13.42 -13.46
CA TRP A 226 -2.46 -13.10 -13.14
C TRP A 226 -1.47 -14.09 -13.76
N GLU A 227 -1.72 -15.39 -13.64
CA GLU A 227 -0.86 -16.46 -14.19
C GLU A 227 -0.78 -16.44 -15.73
N THR A 228 -1.74 -15.80 -16.41
CA THR A 228 -1.74 -15.64 -17.87
C THR A 228 -0.89 -14.43 -18.31
N HIS A 229 -0.73 -13.43 -17.45
CA HIS A 229 -0.10 -12.14 -17.80
C HIS A 229 1.29 -11.94 -17.15
N TYR A 230 1.54 -12.54 -15.99
CA TYR A 230 2.75 -12.32 -15.21
C TYR A 230 3.37 -13.63 -14.75
N VAL A 231 4.70 -13.64 -14.68
CA VAL A 231 5.44 -14.75 -14.07
C VAL A 231 5.44 -14.54 -12.56
N PRO A 232 4.98 -15.50 -11.74
CA PRO A 232 4.97 -15.36 -10.29
C PRO A 232 6.38 -15.07 -9.75
N ALA A 233 6.48 -14.08 -8.89
CA ALA A 233 7.71 -13.75 -8.18
C ALA A 233 7.54 -14.06 -6.70
N SER A 234 8.62 -14.43 -6.03
CA SER A 234 8.66 -14.47 -4.56
C SER A 234 9.05 -13.10 -4.05
N LEU A 235 8.36 -12.60 -3.01
CA LEU A 235 8.84 -11.44 -2.29
C LEU A 235 10.06 -11.82 -1.45
N PRO A 236 11.07 -10.95 -1.32
CA PRO A 236 12.10 -11.13 -0.30
C PRO A 236 11.45 -11.14 1.09
N GLY A 237 11.64 -12.22 1.85
CA GLY A 237 11.20 -12.31 3.25
C GLY A 237 9.81 -12.91 3.51
N THR A 238 9.13 -13.43 2.47
CA THR A 238 7.93 -14.29 2.61
C THR A 238 8.27 -15.77 2.45
#